data_AF-A0A0A2UZK9-F1
#
_entry.id   AF-A0A0A2UZK9-F1
#
_cell.length_a   1.000
_cell.length_b   1.000
_cell.length_c   1.000
_cell.angle_alpha   90.00
_cell.angle_beta   90.00
_cell.angle_gamma   90.00
#
_symmetry.space_group_name_H-M   'P 1'
#
loop_
_entity.id
_entity.type
_entity.pdbx_description
1 polymer ?
#
loop_
_entity_poly.entity_id
_entity_poly.type
_entity_poly.pdbx_seq_one_letter_code
_entity_poly.pdbx_strand_id
1 'polypeptide(L)'
;MAGLSQEDRNIIKNNPLTNSVDHLRGALQEAVKIYESRLIYDGADESLDQFYRNAISKLLTALQGEDADYSLRSRMSNGDMVSDLAHLVRRLRQAQGNLKYDDYRPLVHLVIQRPPPTGSQQVATWNFNVWNAVLGLIDTASRATPPAASSSYIIDPTDAEELGEIHVDLPGFVDAYFGDIPQLTAVSQAVLEDCKQGDSPLYSEEEGWQGWPALAAERDVLRWLANTITELVRLAEAQEPSWKIDHRPLAQPSQPLQRSVAERKLDVGFVDDLMATKDSRCHWSQILVPRELKNDPKYNRKSGAWFDLGRYAREVLAAQDTCCFMLGFTLCRPYLRLWNFDRLGGITSEKFNINQDGLQFVSVVLGFLLMSREQLGFDPTIVATGTERYIEIEKNGTKERLIIYGIVGRAHCVAGRATTCWKAYCETDESQTPLVVKDSWQYPERIEEGELL
;
A
#
# COMPACT_ATOMS: atom_id res chain seq x y z
N MET A 1 -30.74 1.52 7.07
CA MET A 1 -30.86 0.14 6.57
C MET A 1 -32.11 0.07 5.73
N ALA A 2 -32.00 -0.26 4.45
CA ALA A 2 -33.17 -0.66 3.67
C ALA A 2 -33.61 -2.05 4.19
N GLY A 3 -34.85 -2.19 4.65
CA GLY A 3 -35.38 -3.48 5.10
C GLY A 3 -35.63 -4.44 3.92
N LEU A 4 -36.13 -5.64 4.24
CA LEU A 4 -36.63 -6.60 3.24
C LEU A 4 -37.70 -5.97 2.34
N SER A 5 -37.49 -6.03 1.03
CA SER A 5 -38.49 -5.61 0.05
C SER A 5 -39.71 -6.53 0.10
N GLN A 6 -40.82 -6.11 -0.52
CA GLN A 6 -42.01 -6.97 -0.58
C GLN A 6 -41.76 -8.26 -1.39
N GLU A 7 -40.86 -8.19 -2.38
CA GLU A 7 -40.41 -9.34 -3.16
C GLU A 7 -39.63 -10.33 -2.30
N ASP A 8 -38.65 -9.84 -1.54
CA ASP A 8 -37.88 -10.67 -0.58
C ASP A 8 -38.81 -11.34 0.44
N ARG A 9 -39.82 -10.61 0.93
CA ARG A 9 -40.82 -11.15 1.86
C ARG A 9 -41.65 -12.29 1.24
N ASN A 10 -42.00 -12.19 -0.05
CA ASN A 10 -42.72 -13.27 -0.73
C ASN A 10 -41.83 -14.50 -0.92
N ILE A 11 -40.54 -14.31 -1.26
CA ILE A 11 -39.55 -15.38 -1.40
C ILE A 11 -39.37 -16.13 -0.08
N ILE A 12 -39.13 -15.41 1.02
CA ILE A 12 -38.93 -16.00 2.35
C ILE A 12 -40.19 -16.73 2.84
N LYS A 13 -41.39 -16.23 2.49
CA LYS A 13 -42.66 -16.89 2.82
C LYS A 13 -42.82 -18.22 2.09
N ASN A 14 -42.35 -18.32 0.86
CA ASN A 14 -42.46 -19.53 0.03
C ASN A 14 -41.36 -20.56 0.34
N ASN A 15 -40.23 -20.11 0.88
CA ASN A 15 -39.08 -20.97 1.20
C ASN A 15 -38.69 -20.80 2.68
N PRO A 16 -39.50 -21.31 3.62
CA PRO A 16 -39.23 -21.11 5.03
C PRO A 16 -37.99 -21.87 5.49
N LEU A 17 -37.21 -21.25 6.39
CA LEU A 17 -36.02 -21.88 6.97
C LEU A 17 -36.34 -23.27 7.54
N THR A 18 -35.58 -24.26 7.10
CA THR A 18 -35.76 -25.65 7.53
C THR A 18 -35.25 -25.87 8.97
N ASN A 19 -35.18 -27.14 9.39
CA ASN A 19 -34.58 -27.52 10.67
C ASN A 19 -33.04 -27.54 10.60
N SER A 20 -32.43 -27.08 9.51
CA SER A 20 -30.97 -27.08 9.32
C SER A 20 -30.23 -26.30 10.41
N VAL A 21 -30.80 -25.22 10.96
CA VAL A 21 -30.13 -24.43 12.01
C VAL A 21 -30.35 -25.00 13.42
N ASP A 22 -31.27 -25.96 13.61
CA ASP A 22 -31.64 -26.45 14.94
C ASP A 22 -30.51 -27.19 15.63
N HIS A 23 -29.74 -27.97 14.87
CA HIS A 23 -28.60 -28.71 15.41
C HIS A 23 -27.46 -27.79 15.88
N LEU A 24 -27.48 -26.50 15.51
CA LEU A 24 -26.48 -25.51 15.93
C LEU A 24 -26.85 -24.79 17.22
N ARG A 25 -28.10 -24.87 17.69
CA ARG A 25 -28.57 -24.11 18.88
C ARG A 25 -27.71 -24.36 20.10
N GLY A 26 -27.35 -25.62 20.38
CA GLY A 26 -26.49 -25.97 21.52
C GLY A 26 -25.08 -25.38 21.40
N ALA A 27 -24.47 -25.46 20.21
CA ALA A 27 -23.14 -24.89 19.96
C ALA A 27 -23.14 -23.36 20.06
N LEU A 28 -24.21 -22.71 19.57
CA LEU A 28 -24.37 -21.26 19.64
C LEU A 28 -24.62 -20.77 21.07
N GLN A 29 -25.42 -21.50 21.86
CA GLN A 29 -25.61 -21.20 23.28
C GLN A 29 -24.30 -21.30 24.06
N GLU A 30 -23.53 -22.35 23.80
CA GLU A 30 -22.24 -22.54 24.47
C GLU A 30 -21.23 -21.47 24.08
N ALA A 31 -21.23 -21.08 22.79
CA ALA A 31 -20.48 -19.93 22.34
C ALA A 31 -20.89 -18.70 23.16
N VAL A 32 -22.15 -18.26 23.14
CA VAL A 32 -22.61 -17.06 23.88
C VAL A 32 -22.11 -17.04 25.34
N LYS A 33 -22.22 -18.16 26.07
CA LYS A 33 -21.74 -18.24 27.46
C LYS A 33 -20.25 -17.97 27.63
N ILE A 34 -19.41 -18.55 26.78
CA ILE A 34 -17.95 -18.35 26.86
C ILE A 34 -17.61 -16.85 26.57
N TYR A 35 -18.50 -16.09 25.89
CA TYR A 35 -18.20 -14.73 25.40
C TYR A 35 -18.60 -13.75 26.48
N GLU A 36 -19.78 -13.97 27.03
CA GLU A 36 -20.25 -13.29 28.23
C GLU A 36 -19.30 -13.53 29.41
N SER A 37 -18.70 -14.71 29.57
CA SER A 37 -17.71 -14.93 30.63
C SER A 37 -16.44 -14.10 30.41
N ARG A 38 -15.96 -13.94 29.17
CA ARG A 38 -14.81 -13.08 28.86
C ARG A 38 -15.07 -11.60 29.09
N LEU A 39 -16.27 -11.12 28.76
CA LEU A 39 -16.65 -9.73 29.04
C LEU A 39 -16.56 -9.38 30.54
N ILE A 40 -16.71 -10.37 31.42
CA ILE A 40 -16.60 -10.19 32.88
C ILE A 40 -15.13 -10.18 33.35
N TYR A 41 -14.26 -10.99 32.73
CA TYR A 41 -12.89 -11.20 33.21
C TYR A 41 -11.81 -10.41 32.48
N ASP A 42 -11.97 -10.12 31.18
CA ASP A 42 -10.83 -9.80 30.31
C ASP A 42 -10.92 -8.45 29.57
N GLY A 43 -11.74 -7.51 30.06
CA GLY A 43 -11.69 -6.12 29.62
C GLY A 43 -11.70 -5.91 28.09
N ALA A 44 -12.89 -5.93 27.48
CA ALA A 44 -13.16 -5.38 26.14
C ALA A 44 -12.50 -6.05 24.92
N ASP A 45 -11.95 -7.27 25.02
CA ASP A 45 -11.59 -8.03 23.81
C ASP A 45 -12.85 -8.59 23.11
N GLU A 46 -13.40 -7.81 22.17
CA GLU A 46 -14.53 -8.19 21.31
C GLU A 46 -14.15 -9.19 20.20
N SER A 47 -12.91 -9.67 20.15
CA SER A 47 -12.43 -10.58 19.10
C SER A 47 -13.07 -11.97 19.17
N LEU A 48 -13.43 -12.50 18.01
CA LEU A 48 -13.92 -13.88 17.88
C LEU A 48 -12.78 -14.89 18.08
N ASP A 49 -12.85 -15.65 19.17
CA ASP A 49 -12.01 -16.84 19.35
C ASP A 49 -12.34 -17.96 18.36
N GLN A 50 -11.48 -18.99 18.35
CA GLN A 50 -11.59 -20.09 17.41
C GLN A 50 -12.90 -20.89 17.55
N PHE A 51 -13.40 -21.10 18.77
CA PHE A 51 -14.64 -21.81 19.03
C PHE A 51 -15.86 -21.02 18.51
N TYR A 52 -15.94 -19.72 18.81
CA TYR A 52 -16.99 -18.83 18.26
C TYR A 52 -17.03 -18.83 16.76
N ARG A 53 -15.86 -18.60 16.19
CA ARG A 53 -15.68 -18.46 14.77
C ARG A 53 -16.11 -19.73 14.05
N ASN A 54 -15.82 -20.89 14.65
CA ASN A 54 -16.29 -22.17 14.14
C ASN A 54 -17.82 -22.30 14.24
N ALA A 55 -18.44 -21.88 15.35
CA ALA A 55 -19.90 -21.92 15.51
C ALA A 55 -20.63 -20.99 14.52
N ILE A 56 -20.16 -19.75 14.37
CA ILE A 56 -20.72 -18.78 13.41
C ILE A 56 -20.46 -19.23 11.97
N SER A 57 -19.26 -19.74 11.65
CA SER A 57 -18.98 -20.28 10.31
C SER A 57 -19.92 -21.42 9.96
N LYS A 58 -20.22 -22.33 10.90
CA LYS A 58 -21.20 -23.40 10.69
C LYS A 58 -22.61 -22.85 10.49
N LEU A 59 -23.00 -21.82 11.23
CA LEU A 59 -24.29 -21.15 11.06
C LEU A 59 -24.45 -20.53 9.67
N LEU A 60 -23.47 -19.75 9.22
CA LEU A 60 -23.53 -19.14 7.89
C LEU A 60 -23.52 -20.22 6.79
N THR A 61 -22.72 -21.28 6.94
CA THR A 61 -22.74 -22.41 6.00
C THR A 61 -24.05 -23.18 6.00
N ALA A 62 -24.75 -23.30 7.13
CA ALA A 62 -26.09 -23.89 7.17
C ALA A 62 -27.11 -23.01 6.43
N LEU A 63 -27.04 -21.67 6.62
CA LEU A 63 -27.91 -20.72 5.91
C LEU A 63 -27.67 -20.71 4.40
N GLN A 64 -26.43 -20.96 3.94
CA GLN A 64 -26.11 -21.12 2.52
C GLN A 64 -26.79 -22.32 1.85
N GLY A 65 -27.22 -23.31 2.65
CA GLY A 65 -27.89 -24.50 2.15
C GLY A 65 -29.40 -24.35 2.02
N GLU A 66 -29.97 -23.19 2.37
CA GLU A 66 -31.42 -22.98 2.42
C GLU A 66 -31.98 -22.47 1.09
N ASP A 67 -33.18 -22.93 0.71
CA ASP A 67 -33.80 -22.61 -0.58
C ASP A 67 -34.03 -21.10 -0.79
N ALA A 68 -34.29 -20.34 0.28
CA ALA A 68 -34.42 -18.89 0.22
C ALA A 68 -33.14 -18.19 -0.22
N ASP A 69 -31.97 -18.76 0.06
CA ASP A 69 -30.66 -18.17 -0.26
C ASP A 69 -30.43 -18.08 -1.78
N TYR A 70 -30.91 -19.07 -2.53
CA TYR A 70 -30.82 -19.09 -3.99
C TYR A 70 -31.72 -18.08 -4.69
N SER A 71 -32.75 -17.60 -4.00
CA SER A 71 -33.75 -16.70 -4.56
C SER A 71 -33.55 -15.24 -4.14
N LEU A 72 -32.85 -15.00 -3.02
CA LEU A 72 -32.57 -13.66 -2.54
C LEU A 72 -31.41 -13.03 -3.31
N ARG A 73 -31.57 -11.76 -3.68
CA ARG A 73 -30.57 -11.01 -4.44
C ARG A 73 -29.40 -10.57 -3.55
N SER A 74 -28.19 -10.65 -4.07
CA SER A 74 -26.98 -10.12 -3.41
C SER A 74 -27.13 -8.63 -3.11
N ARG A 75 -26.61 -8.19 -1.96
CA ARG A 75 -26.38 -6.78 -1.63
C ARG A 75 -24.94 -6.34 -1.90
N MET A 76 -23.99 -7.28 -1.97
CA MET A 76 -22.59 -6.96 -2.23
C MET A 76 -22.28 -6.78 -3.71
N SER A 77 -23.07 -7.38 -4.59
CA SER A 77 -22.76 -7.50 -6.01
C SER A 77 -24.02 -7.73 -6.88
N ASN A 78 -23.82 -7.95 -8.18
CA ASN A 78 -24.89 -8.35 -9.10
C ASN A 78 -25.28 -9.85 -9.00
N GLY A 79 -24.85 -10.55 -7.95
CA GLY A 79 -25.09 -11.99 -7.74
C GLY A 79 -26.28 -12.34 -6.84
N ASP A 80 -26.18 -13.49 -6.18
CA ASP A 80 -27.14 -14.06 -5.24
C ASP A 80 -26.65 -13.96 -3.78
N MET A 81 -27.56 -14.24 -2.83
CA MET A 81 -27.25 -14.24 -1.39
C MET A 81 -26.20 -15.30 -1.01
N VAL A 82 -26.15 -16.42 -1.75
CA VAL A 82 -25.16 -17.50 -1.58
C VAL A 82 -23.74 -16.96 -1.65
N SER A 83 -23.49 -16.09 -2.62
CA SER A 83 -22.19 -15.44 -2.82
C SER A 83 -21.82 -14.51 -1.66
N ASP A 84 -22.79 -13.78 -1.11
CA ASP A 84 -22.60 -12.86 0.02
C ASP A 84 -22.29 -13.63 1.31
N LEU A 85 -23.03 -14.71 1.58
CA LEU A 85 -22.75 -15.60 2.72
C LEU A 85 -21.39 -16.31 2.57
N ALA A 86 -21.01 -16.72 1.36
CA ALA A 86 -19.71 -17.35 1.10
C ALA A 86 -18.58 -16.38 1.41
N HIS A 87 -18.78 -15.11 1.05
CA HIS A 87 -17.86 -14.05 1.36
C HIS A 87 -17.72 -13.85 2.88
N LEU A 88 -18.82 -13.84 3.64
CA LEU A 88 -18.79 -13.76 5.11
C LEU A 88 -18.07 -14.96 5.76
N VAL A 89 -18.32 -16.19 5.30
CA VAL A 89 -17.62 -17.40 5.79
C VAL A 89 -16.12 -17.30 5.52
N ARG A 90 -15.73 -16.86 4.32
CA ARG A 90 -14.31 -16.67 3.97
C ARG A 90 -13.67 -15.62 4.88
N ARG A 91 -14.35 -14.49 5.12
CA ARG A 91 -13.88 -13.44 6.04
C ARG A 91 -13.67 -13.97 7.46
N LEU A 92 -14.63 -14.74 7.99
CA LEU A 92 -14.51 -15.39 9.31
C LEU A 92 -13.26 -16.25 9.40
N ARG A 93 -12.98 -17.07 8.39
CA ARG A 93 -11.82 -17.98 8.40
C ARG A 93 -10.48 -17.25 8.32
N GLN A 94 -10.42 -16.12 7.64
CA GLN A 94 -9.15 -15.41 7.37
C GLN A 94 -8.76 -14.36 8.43
N ALA A 95 -9.70 -13.92 9.28
CA ALA A 95 -9.40 -12.84 10.22
C ALA A 95 -8.37 -13.24 11.29
N GLN A 96 -7.24 -12.56 11.41
CA GLN A 96 -6.25 -12.87 12.46
C GLN A 96 -6.57 -12.24 13.84
N GLY A 97 -7.85 -12.00 14.14
CA GLY A 97 -8.31 -11.45 15.43
C GLY A 97 -9.30 -10.29 15.31
N ASN A 98 -9.36 -9.61 14.17
CA ASN A 98 -10.09 -8.32 14.05
C ASN A 98 -11.61 -8.43 13.82
N LEU A 99 -12.25 -9.58 14.03
CA LEU A 99 -13.70 -9.70 13.82
C LEU A 99 -14.45 -9.49 15.14
N LYS A 100 -15.34 -8.49 15.12
CA LYS A 100 -16.18 -8.13 16.25
C LYS A 100 -17.37 -9.07 16.35
N TYR A 101 -17.54 -9.69 17.51
CA TYR A 101 -18.70 -10.55 17.77
C TYR A 101 -20.04 -9.79 17.67
N ASP A 102 -20.06 -8.51 18.06
CA ASP A 102 -21.29 -7.71 18.12
C ASP A 102 -22.02 -7.58 16.78
N ASP A 103 -21.30 -7.65 15.65
CA ASP A 103 -21.89 -7.66 14.31
C ASP A 103 -22.76 -8.91 14.07
N TYR A 104 -22.37 -10.05 14.65
CA TYR A 104 -23.04 -11.34 14.49
C TYR A 104 -24.08 -11.62 15.58
N ARG A 105 -24.00 -10.89 16.69
CA ARG A 105 -24.84 -11.08 17.88
C ARG A 105 -26.34 -11.11 17.58
N PRO A 106 -26.93 -10.22 16.75
CA PRO A 106 -28.36 -10.24 16.45
C PRO A 106 -28.81 -11.56 15.79
N LEU A 107 -28.02 -12.07 14.84
CA LEU A 107 -28.32 -13.31 14.12
C LEU A 107 -28.23 -14.53 15.05
N VAL A 108 -27.19 -14.60 15.88
CA VAL A 108 -26.99 -15.68 16.85
C VAL A 108 -28.17 -15.79 17.82
N HIS A 109 -28.63 -14.66 18.36
CA HIS A 109 -29.74 -14.64 19.32
C HIS A 109 -31.06 -15.12 18.69
N LEU A 110 -31.33 -14.72 17.44
CA LEU A 110 -32.53 -15.18 16.72
C LEU A 110 -32.56 -16.69 16.55
N VAL A 111 -31.43 -17.31 16.19
CA VAL A 111 -31.36 -18.78 16.02
C VAL A 111 -31.53 -19.51 17.35
N ILE A 112 -30.93 -19.00 18.42
CA ILE A 112 -31.09 -19.58 19.77
C ILE A 112 -32.56 -19.52 20.22
N GLN A 113 -33.24 -18.42 19.94
CA GLN A 113 -34.62 -18.14 20.36
C GLN A 113 -35.68 -18.60 19.34
N ARG A 114 -35.38 -19.59 18.48
CA ARG A 114 -36.36 -20.15 17.54
C ARG A 114 -37.65 -20.56 18.27
N PRO A 115 -38.83 -20.04 17.85
CA PRO A 115 -40.10 -20.39 18.48
C PRO A 115 -40.49 -21.84 18.14
N PRO A 116 -41.28 -22.50 18.99
CA PRO A 116 -41.81 -23.82 18.69
C PRO A 116 -42.70 -23.79 17.43
N PRO A 117 -42.75 -24.88 16.65
CA PRO A 117 -43.46 -24.93 15.37
C PRO A 117 -45.00 -24.83 15.49
N THR A 118 -45.54 -24.74 16.70
CA THR A 118 -46.98 -24.68 16.99
C THR A 118 -47.67 -23.37 16.57
N GLY A 119 -46.92 -22.28 16.33
CA GLY A 119 -47.47 -20.98 15.93
C GLY A 119 -46.99 -20.54 14.56
N SER A 120 -47.75 -20.83 13.50
CA SER A 120 -47.39 -20.53 12.10
C SER A 120 -46.99 -19.06 11.89
N GLN A 121 -47.70 -18.11 12.52
CA GLN A 121 -47.40 -16.68 12.41
C GLN A 121 -46.14 -16.26 13.17
N GLN A 122 -45.82 -16.91 14.29
CA GLN A 122 -44.58 -16.66 15.04
C GLN A 122 -43.37 -17.19 14.26
N VAL A 123 -43.48 -18.39 13.68
CA VAL A 123 -42.44 -18.99 12.83
C VAL A 123 -42.19 -18.14 11.59
N ALA A 124 -43.26 -17.66 10.94
CA ALA A 124 -43.14 -16.76 9.79
C ALA A 124 -42.41 -15.46 10.16
N THR A 125 -42.79 -14.84 11.28
CA THR A 125 -42.16 -13.61 11.78
C THR A 125 -40.68 -13.84 12.12
N TRP A 126 -40.38 -14.95 12.79
CA TRP A 126 -39.02 -15.35 13.13
C TRP A 126 -38.15 -15.51 11.88
N ASN A 127 -38.67 -16.18 10.86
CA ASN A 127 -37.96 -16.40 9.61
C ASN A 127 -37.62 -15.08 8.89
N PHE A 128 -38.55 -14.12 8.84
CA PHE A 128 -38.26 -12.77 8.34
C PHE A 128 -37.16 -12.07 9.15
N ASN A 129 -37.18 -12.21 10.47
CA ASN A 129 -36.18 -11.58 11.33
C ASN A 129 -34.78 -12.16 11.10
N VAL A 130 -34.66 -13.48 10.89
CA VAL A 130 -33.37 -14.13 10.60
C VAL A 130 -32.76 -13.58 9.32
N TRP A 131 -33.51 -13.58 8.21
CA TRP A 131 -33.01 -13.05 6.94
C TRP A 131 -32.74 -11.54 7.00
N ASN A 132 -33.55 -10.78 7.74
CA ASN A 132 -33.28 -9.36 7.95
C ASN A 132 -31.97 -9.13 8.75
N ALA A 133 -31.66 -10.00 9.71
CA ALA A 133 -30.38 -9.97 10.43
C ALA A 133 -29.20 -10.36 9.53
N VAL A 134 -29.37 -11.35 8.65
CA VAL A 134 -28.37 -11.70 7.62
C VAL A 134 -28.09 -10.51 6.70
N LEU A 135 -29.13 -9.84 6.20
CA LEU A 135 -28.99 -8.64 5.39
C LEU A 135 -28.30 -7.50 6.14
N GLY A 136 -28.64 -7.31 7.42
CA GLY A 136 -27.96 -6.34 8.27
C GLY A 136 -26.47 -6.64 8.44
N LEU A 137 -26.12 -7.92 8.63
CA LEU A 137 -24.73 -8.38 8.70
C LEU A 137 -23.98 -8.13 7.39
N ILE A 138 -24.62 -8.41 6.24
CA ILE A 138 -24.06 -8.12 4.92
C ILE A 138 -23.90 -6.62 4.71
N ASP A 139 -24.88 -5.80 5.08
CA ASP A 139 -24.78 -4.33 5.01
C ASP A 139 -23.62 -3.79 5.86
N THR A 140 -23.41 -4.35 7.06
CA THR A 140 -22.29 -3.98 7.93
C THR A 140 -20.96 -4.41 7.31
N ALA A 141 -20.89 -5.65 6.82
CA ALA A 141 -19.73 -6.17 6.12
C ALA A 141 -19.41 -5.37 4.86
N SER A 142 -20.42 -4.94 4.10
CA SER A 142 -20.31 -4.16 2.86
C SER A 142 -19.99 -2.70 3.11
N ARG A 143 -20.52 -2.08 4.17
CA ARG A 143 -20.05 -0.75 4.59
C ARG A 143 -18.59 -0.75 5.00
N ALA A 144 -18.08 -1.89 5.47
CA ALA A 144 -16.66 -2.13 5.66
C ALA A 144 -15.93 -2.61 4.38
N THR A 145 -16.60 -2.76 3.22
CA THR A 145 -16.01 -3.34 1.99
C THR A 145 -16.51 -2.66 0.71
N PRO A 146 -15.72 -1.78 0.06
CA PRO A 146 -16.01 -1.29 -1.29
C PRO A 146 -15.77 -2.38 -2.37
N PRO A 147 -16.33 -2.22 -3.58
CA PRO A 147 -16.46 -3.29 -4.57
C PRO A 147 -15.14 -3.75 -5.20
N ALA A 148 -15.15 -4.99 -5.65
CA ALA A 148 -14.03 -5.74 -6.18
C ALA A 148 -13.35 -5.08 -7.40
N ALA A 149 -12.21 -4.45 -7.16
CA ALA A 149 -11.04 -4.45 -8.03
C ALA A 149 -9.81 -4.03 -7.22
N SER A 150 -8.81 -4.91 -7.16
CA SER A 150 -7.42 -4.60 -6.77
C SER A 150 -7.18 -4.05 -5.35
N SER A 151 -7.28 -4.94 -4.35
CA SER A 151 -6.36 -5.13 -3.20
C SER A 151 -5.77 -3.91 -2.45
N SER A 152 -6.42 -2.74 -2.41
CA SER A 152 -5.77 -1.53 -1.88
C SER A 152 -6.64 -0.62 -1.02
N TYR A 153 -7.62 -1.15 -0.27
CA TYR A 153 -8.37 -0.33 0.70
C TYR A 153 -8.62 -1.05 2.03
N ILE A 154 -7.54 -1.28 2.79
CA ILE A 154 -7.55 -0.75 4.16
C ILE A 154 -6.97 0.65 3.98
N ILE A 155 -7.83 1.68 3.97
CA ILE A 155 -7.36 3.01 4.33
C ILE A 155 -7.10 2.84 5.82
N ASP A 156 -5.83 2.66 6.18
CA ASP A 156 -5.49 2.88 7.58
C ASP A 156 -5.84 4.35 7.81
N PRO A 157 -6.77 4.70 8.73
CA PRO A 157 -7.14 6.10 8.97
C PRO A 157 -5.91 7.00 9.19
N THR A 158 -4.77 6.41 9.54
CA THR A 158 -3.45 7.04 9.64
C THR A 158 -2.90 7.58 8.31
N ASP A 159 -3.22 7.05 7.12
CA ASP A 159 -2.54 7.44 5.87
C ASP A 159 -2.79 8.90 5.47
N ALA A 160 -4.05 9.35 5.57
CA ALA A 160 -4.43 10.72 5.26
C ALA A 160 -3.99 11.70 6.35
N GLU A 161 -3.98 11.25 7.61
CA GLU A 161 -3.48 12.03 8.75
C GLU A 161 -1.95 12.18 8.71
N GLU A 162 -1.23 11.13 8.30
CA GLU A 162 0.23 11.10 8.26
C GLU A 162 0.78 11.93 7.11
N LEU A 163 0.26 11.78 5.88
CA LEU A 163 0.75 12.59 4.75
C LEU A 163 0.27 14.04 4.81
N GLY A 164 -0.71 14.35 5.66
CA GLY A 164 -1.22 15.69 5.87
C GLY A 164 -1.70 16.39 4.59
N GLU A 165 -1.35 17.66 4.46
CA GLU A 165 -1.58 18.44 3.24
C GLU A 165 -0.45 18.21 2.23
N ILE A 166 -0.82 17.76 1.03
CA ILE A 166 0.14 17.53 -0.06
C ILE A 166 0.20 18.83 -0.86
N HIS A 167 1.39 19.39 -1.04
CA HIS A 167 1.59 20.58 -1.87
C HIS A 167 1.73 20.16 -3.33
N VAL A 168 0.75 20.54 -4.15
CA VAL A 168 0.59 20.06 -5.52
C VAL A 168 1.07 21.12 -6.51
N ASP A 169 1.58 20.68 -7.66
CA ASP A 169 1.94 21.55 -8.79
C ASP A 169 2.96 22.65 -8.40
N LEU A 170 4.00 22.29 -7.65
CA LEU A 170 5.05 23.23 -7.26
C LEU A 170 5.90 23.63 -8.47
N PRO A 171 6.00 24.93 -8.80
CA PRO A 171 6.88 25.40 -9.87
C PRO A 171 8.35 25.21 -9.46
N GLY A 172 9.21 24.90 -10.43
CA GLY A 172 10.64 24.70 -10.20
C GLY A 172 11.00 23.37 -9.52
N PHE A 173 10.04 22.46 -9.29
CA PHE A 173 10.33 21.13 -8.72
C PHE A 173 11.40 20.39 -9.51
N VAL A 174 11.29 20.38 -10.84
CA VAL A 174 12.26 19.67 -11.71
C VAL A 174 13.66 20.24 -11.49
N ASP A 175 13.82 21.56 -11.58
CA ASP A 175 15.12 22.21 -11.38
C ASP A 175 15.69 21.95 -9.98
N ALA A 176 14.85 21.93 -8.95
CA ALA A 176 15.27 21.70 -7.57
C ALA A 176 15.88 20.31 -7.32
N TYR A 177 15.43 19.26 -8.01
CA TYR A 177 15.95 17.89 -7.81
C TYR A 177 16.86 17.41 -8.94
N PHE A 178 16.70 17.94 -10.15
CA PHE A 178 17.41 17.49 -11.35
C PHE A 178 18.42 18.52 -11.86
N GLY A 179 18.33 19.79 -11.45
CA GLY A 179 19.15 20.89 -11.99
C GLY A 179 20.65 20.77 -11.71
N ASP A 180 21.02 20.11 -10.60
CA ASP A 180 22.41 19.91 -10.20
C ASP A 180 23.06 18.65 -10.83
N ILE A 181 22.34 17.93 -11.69
CA ILE A 181 22.88 16.75 -12.39
C ILE A 181 23.70 17.22 -13.60
N PRO A 182 25.04 17.02 -13.61
CA PRO A 182 25.89 17.58 -14.65
C PRO A 182 25.52 17.07 -16.04
N GLN A 183 25.43 18.00 -16.99
CA GLN A 183 25.15 17.74 -18.41
C GLN A 183 23.76 17.14 -18.71
N LEU A 184 22.89 16.94 -17.71
CA LEU A 184 21.61 16.26 -17.89
C LEU A 184 20.78 16.87 -19.01
N THR A 185 20.61 18.19 -19.01
CA THR A 185 19.82 18.92 -20.03
C THR A 185 20.41 18.74 -21.43
N ALA A 186 21.73 18.92 -21.59
CA ALA A 186 22.39 18.84 -22.89
C ALA A 186 22.32 17.42 -23.48
N VAL A 187 22.61 16.40 -22.67
CA VAL A 187 22.57 15.00 -23.10
C VAL A 187 21.13 14.55 -23.35
N SER A 188 20.17 14.98 -22.52
CA SER A 188 18.75 14.65 -22.71
C SER A 188 18.21 15.23 -24.02
N GLN A 189 18.63 16.45 -24.39
CA GLN A 189 18.32 17.03 -25.69
C GLN A 189 18.93 16.20 -26.84
N ALA A 190 20.20 15.83 -26.74
CA ALA A 190 20.87 15.03 -27.77
C ALA A 190 20.23 13.64 -27.94
N VAL A 191 19.93 12.96 -26.82
CA VAL A 191 19.24 11.66 -26.82
C VAL A 191 17.85 11.76 -27.42
N LEU A 192 17.10 12.83 -27.12
CA LEU A 192 15.78 13.03 -27.72
C LEU A 192 15.90 13.27 -29.24
N GLU A 193 16.88 14.05 -29.69
CA GLU A 193 17.11 14.26 -31.12
C GLU A 193 17.48 12.95 -31.82
N ASP A 194 18.30 12.09 -31.21
CA ASP A 194 18.59 10.75 -31.73
C ASP A 194 17.34 9.86 -31.78
N CYS A 195 16.45 9.97 -30.79
CA CYS A 195 15.16 9.25 -30.75
C CYS A 195 14.22 9.66 -31.90
N LYS A 196 14.43 10.82 -32.53
CA LYS A 196 13.66 11.31 -33.69
C LYS A 196 14.26 10.86 -35.03
N GLN A 197 15.46 10.29 -35.04
CA GLN A 197 16.15 9.89 -36.27
C GLN A 197 15.82 8.45 -36.70
N GLY A 198 16.13 8.15 -37.98
CA GLY A 198 16.05 6.82 -38.56
C GLY A 198 14.68 6.48 -39.15
N ASP A 199 14.59 5.29 -39.75
CA ASP A 199 13.37 4.82 -40.43
C ASP A 199 12.24 4.40 -39.45
N SER A 200 12.56 4.30 -38.15
CA SER A 200 11.63 3.90 -37.08
C SER A 200 11.95 4.68 -35.81
N PRO A 201 11.63 5.99 -35.78
CA PRO A 201 11.92 6.84 -34.64
C PRO A 201 11.18 6.38 -33.39
N LEU A 202 11.84 6.48 -32.23
CA LEU A 202 11.26 6.17 -30.92
C LEU A 202 10.32 7.28 -30.43
N TYR A 203 10.49 8.51 -30.93
CA TYR A 203 9.64 9.66 -30.59
C TYR A 203 9.41 10.54 -31.82
N SER A 204 8.18 11.02 -31.99
CA SER A 204 7.84 12.07 -32.95
C SER A 204 7.03 13.17 -32.29
N GLU A 205 7.13 14.41 -32.77
CA GLU A 205 6.36 15.53 -32.21
C GLU A 205 4.85 15.41 -32.49
N GLU A 206 4.47 14.65 -33.52
CA GLU A 206 3.06 14.47 -33.91
C GLU A 206 2.36 13.34 -33.14
N GLU A 207 3.05 12.21 -32.94
CA GLU A 207 2.46 10.99 -32.33
C GLU A 207 2.94 10.71 -30.90
N GLY A 208 4.04 11.34 -30.47
CA GLY A 208 4.70 11.08 -29.19
C GLY A 208 5.57 9.83 -29.23
N TRP A 209 5.60 9.06 -28.13
CA TRP A 209 6.45 7.88 -28.04
C TRP A 209 5.91 6.69 -28.84
N GLN A 210 6.79 6.10 -29.65
CA GLN A 210 6.52 4.89 -30.39
C GLN A 210 6.14 3.74 -29.46
N GLY A 211 5.07 3.02 -29.81
CA GLY A 211 4.61 1.85 -29.08
C GLY A 211 3.95 2.14 -27.72
N TRP A 212 3.69 3.41 -27.38
CA TRP A 212 2.93 3.75 -26.17
C TRP A 212 1.56 3.04 -26.17
N PRO A 213 1.24 2.22 -25.14
CA PRO A 213 0.03 1.41 -25.15
C PRO A 213 -1.22 2.28 -24.98
N ALA A 214 -2.08 2.31 -26.00
CA ALA A 214 -3.27 3.15 -26.03
C ALA A 214 -4.22 2.96 -24.83
N LEU A 215 -4.38 1.73 -24.31
CA LEU A 215 -5.21 1.43 -23.14
C LEU A 215 -4.47 1.57 -21.80
N ALA A 216 -3.16 1.82 -21.84
CA ALA A 216 -2.27 1.90 -20.69
C ALA A 216 -2.48 0.77 -19.66
N ALA A 217 -2.72 -0.46 -20.14
CA ALA A 217 -2.76 -1.63 -19.27
C ALA A 217 -1.38 -1.78 -18.59
N GLU A 218 -1.37 -1.95 -17.27
CA GLU A 218 -0.17 -1.94 -16.42
C GLU A 218 0.97 -2.79 -17.00
N ARG A 219 0.69 -4.06 -17.32
CA ARG A 219 1.65 -4.99 -17.91
C ARG A 219 2.28 -4.48 -19.21
N ASP A 220 1.49 -3.81 -20.06
CA ASP A 220 1.96 -3.31 -21.35
C ASP A 220 2.75 -2.01 -21.18
N VAL A 221 2.34 -1.13 -20.27
CA VAL A 221 3.10 0.08 -19.88
C VAL A 221 4.44 -0.30 -19.30
N LEU A 222 4.49 -1.30 -18.42
CA LEU A 222 5.73 -1.80 -17.81
C LEU A 222 6.68 -2.37 -18.85
N ARG A 223 6.16 -3.17 -19.80
CA ARG A 223 6.97 -3.72 -20.90
C ARG A 223 7.51 -2.60 -21.79
N TRP A 224 6.65 -1.66 -22.18
CA TRP A 224 7.02 -0.51 -22.98
C TRP A 224 8.12 0.31 -22.29
N LEU A 225 7.89 0.69 -21.02
CA LEU A 225 8.80 1.53 -20.25
C LEU A 225 10.17 0.86 -20.07
N ALA A 226 10.23 -0.45 -19.79
CA ALA A 226 11.50 -1.18 -19.69
C ALA A 226 12.29 -1.14 -21.02
N ASN A 227 11.61 -1.34 -22.15
CA ASN A 227 12.25 -1.29 -23.47
C ASN A 227 12.72 0.14 -23.79
N THR A 228 11.88 1.14 -23.55
CA THR A 228 12.22 2.55 -23.81
C THR A 228 13.40 3.00 -22.95
N ILE A 229 13.41 2.69 -21.66
CA ILE A 229 14.55 3.03 -20.79
C ILE A 229 15.83 2.34 -21.28
N THR A 230 15.76 1.10 -21.76
CA THR A 230 16.92 0.39 -22.32
C THR A 230 17.52 1.14 -23.52
N GLU A 231 16.68 1.61 -24.45
CA GLU A 231 17.17 2.42 -25.59
C GLU A 231 17.69 3.79 -25.16
N LEU A 232 17.02 4.46 -24.22
CA LEU A 232 17.48 5.75 -23.70
C LEU A 232 18.86 5.64 -23.02
N VAL A 233 19.09 4.58 -22.24
CA VAL A 233 20.39 4.28 -21.63
C VAL A 233 21.44 4.08 -22.73
N ARG A 234 21.14 3.26 -23.75
CA ARG A 234 22.08 2.99 -24.85
C ARG A 234 22.47 4.27 -25.60
N LEU A 235 21.51 5.15 -25.86
CA LEU A 235 21.75 6.44 -26.52
C LEU A 235 22.54 7.40 -25.60
N ALA A 236 22.18 7.48 -24.32
CA ALA A 236 22.87 8.32 -23.36
C ALA A 236 24.35 7.91 -23.17
N GLU A 237 24.65 6.60 -23.06
CA GLU A 237 26.02 6.09 -22.97
C GLU A 237 26.84 6.38 -24.24
N ALA A 238 26.20 6.49 -25.41
CA ALA A 238 26.86 6.89 -26.64
C ALA A 238 27.16 8.41 -26.69
N GLN A 239 26.28 9.23 -26.11
CA GLN A 239 26.43 10.69 -26.04
C GLN A 239 27.42 11.12 -24.95
N GLU A 240 27.40 10.47 -23.78
CA GLU A 240 28.28 10.75 -22.65
C GLU A 240 28.83 9.45 -22.03
N PRO A 241 29.92 8.90 -22.59
CA PRO A 241 30.50 7.65 -22.11
C PRO A 241 31.05 7.69 -20.68
N SER A 242 31.22 8.89 -20.09
CA SER A 242 31.68 9.01 -18.69
C SER A 242 30.58 8.77 -17.66
N TRP A 243 29.31 8.79 -18.07
CA TRP A 243 28.18 8.52 -17.18
C TRP A 243 28.20 7.07 -16.69
N LYS A 244 28.29 6.91 -15.37
CA LYS A 244 28.11 5.62 -14.70
C LYS A 244 26.64 5.48 -14.33
N ILE A 245 25.89 4.78 -15.16
CA ILE A 245 24.49 4.45 -14.88
C ILE A 245 24.47 3.23 -13.96
N ASP A 246 24.47 3.49 -12.66
CA ASP A 246 24.55 2.46 -11.61
C ASP A 246 23.17 1.91 -11.20
N HIS A 247 22.08 2.51 -11.68
CA HIS A 247 20.72 2.08 -11.38
C HIS A 247 20.09 1.37 -12.59
N ARG A 248 19.23 0.38 -12.33
CA ARG A 248 18.46 -0.30 -13.38
C ARG A 248 16.95 -0.18 -13.13
N PRO A 249 16.14 -0.01 -14.18
CA PRO A 249 14.70 -0.08 -14.06
C PRO A 249 14.30 -1.53 -13.73
N LEU A 250 13.52 -1.71 -12.68
CA LEU A 250 12.89 -2.99 -12.38
C LEU A 250 11.39 -2.88 -12.68
N ALA A 251 10.85 -3.87 -13.38
CA ALA A 251 9.44 -3.90 -13.77
C ALA A 251 8.84 -5.22 -13.29
N GLN A 252 8.20 -5.20 -12.11
CA GLN A 252 7.46 -6.35 -11.59
C GLN A 252 6.00 -5.97 -11.38
N PRO A 253 5.10 -6.35 -12.30
CA PRO A 253 3.69 -6.29 -12.00
C PRO A 253 3.36 -7.32 -10.92
N SER A 254 2.73 -6.86 -9.85
CA SER A 254 1.77 -7.63 -9.05
C SER A 254 2.26 -8.74 -8.10
N GLN A 255 3.54 -8.77 -7.69
CA GLN A 255 4.00 -9.59 -6.56
C GLN A 255 4.16 -8.76 -5.27
N PRO A 256 3.61 -9.19 -4.12
CA PRO A 256 3.86 -8.53 -2.85
C PRO A 256 5.34 -8.52 -2.50
N LEU A 257 5.87 -7.33 -2.16
CA LEU A 257 7.23 -7.22 -1.64
C LEU A 257 7.28 -7.69 -0.17
N GLN A 258 8.28 -8.51 0.16
CA GLN A 258 8.43 -9.08 1.50
C GLN A 258 8.73 -8.00 2.55
N ARG A 259 8.31 -8.25 3.81
CA ARG A 259 8.48 -7.39 5.00
C ARG A 259 7.61 -6.12 5.07
N SER A 260 6.56 -6.03 4.26
CA SER A 260 5.48 -5.08 4.55
C SER A 260 4.51 -5.66 5.59
N VAL A 261 3.96 -4.82 6.47
CA VAL A 261 2.92 -5.25 7.44
C VAL A 261 1.63 -5.67 6.71
N ALA A 262 1.39 -5.09 5.53
CA ALA A 262 0.29 -5.43 4.64
C ALA A 262 0.82 -5.80 3.25
N GLU A 263 0.28 -6.83 2.59
CA GLU A 263 0.68 -7.19 1.21
C GLU A 263 0.43 -6.02 0.25
N ARG A 264 1.51 -5.33 -0.18
CA ARG A 264 1.44 -4.24 -1.17
C ARG A 264 2.09 -4.65 -2.49
N LYS A 265 1.46 -4.24 -3.60
CA LYS A 265 1.96 -4.44 -4.97
C LYS A 265 2.47 -3.12 -5.49
N LEU A 266 3.77 -2.90 -5.39
CA LEU A 266 4.44 -1.79 -6.07
C LEU A 266 4.57 -2.15 -7.55
N ASP A 267 4.31 -1.23 -8.49
CA ASP A 267 4.54 -1.44 -9.94
C ASP A 267 6.05 -1.46 -10.33
N VAL A 268 6.90 -1.41 -9.30
CA VAL A 268 8.36 -1.34 -9.14
C VAL A 268 9.04 -0.22 -9.93
N GLY A 269 9.99 0.51 -9.35
CA GLY A 269 10.71 1.59 -10.03
C GLY A 269 12.20 1.29 -10.21
N PHE A 270 13.08 2.24 -9.87
CA PHE A 270 14.53 2.06 -9.98
C PHE A 270 15.07 1.36 -8.72
N VAL A 271 16.00 0.42 -8.88
CA VAL A 271 16.55 -0.38 -7.77
C VAL A 271 18.07 -0.33 -7.69
N ASP A 272 18.57 -0.48 -6.47
CA ASP A 272 19.99 -0.56 -6.11
C ASP A 272 20.54 -1.99 -6.29
N ASP A 273 20.40 -2.52 -7.52
CA ASP A 273 20.93 -3.83 -7.90
C ASP A 273 21.26 -3.85 -9.40
N LEU A 274 22.55 -3.82 -9.71
CA LEU A 274 23.08 -3.87 -11.08
C LEU A 274 22.71 -5.16 -11.81
N MET A 275 22.42 -6.24 -11.08
CA MET A 275 22.07 -7.55 -11.62
C MET A 275 20.55 -7.77 -11.65
N ALA A 276 19.75 -6.78 -11.25
CA ALA A 276 18.31 -6.88 -11.28
C ALA A 276 17.82 -7.06 -12.72
N THR A 277 17.11 -8.17 -12.95
CA THR A 277 16.36 -8.43 -14.17
C THR A 277 14.89 -8.23 -13.89
N LYS A 278 14.04 -8.15 -14.92
CA LYS A 278 12.58 -8.08 -14.77
C LYS A 278 11.99 -9.16 -13.83
N ASP A 279 12.67 -10.29 -13.64
CA ASP A 279 12.22 -11.42 -12.83
C ASP A 279 12.90 -11.48 -11.43
N SER A 280 13.81 -10.56 -11.10
CA SER A 280 14.57 -10.54 -9.84
C SER A 280 13.72 -10.09 -8.65
N ARG A 281 13.51 -10.93 -7.63
CA ARG A 281 12.78 -10.54 -6.41
C ARG A 281 13.45 -9.34 -5.74
N CYS A 282 12.70 -8.26 -5.52
CA CYS A 282 13.20 -7.09 -4.81
C CYS A 282 12.65 -7.00 -3.38
N HIS A 283 13.43 -6.39 -2.49
CA HIS A 283 12.99 -6.00 -1.15
C HIS A 283 12.76 -4.49 -1.11
N TRP A 284 11.91 -4.03 -0.18
CA TRP A 284 11.69 -2.59 0.05
C TRP A 284 12.99 -1.82 0.25
N SER A 285 13.98 -2.42 0.93
CA SER A 285 15.30 -1.82 1.14
C SER A 285 16.10 -1.55 -0.14
N GLN A 286 15.75 -2.18 -1.27
CA GLN A 286 16.45 -2.04 -2.55
C GLN A 286 15.75 -1.04 -3.50
N ILE A 287 14.57 -0.53 -3.16
CA ILE A 287 13.86 0.43 -4.00
C ILE A 287 14.47 1.81 -3.81
N LEU A 288 14.94 2.44 -4.89
CA LEU A 288 15.48 3.81 -4.87
C LEU A 288 14.40 4.84 -5.21
N VAL A 289 13.57 4.55 -6.20
CA VAL A 289 12.52 5.46 -6.68
C VAL A 289 11.26 4.66 -6.92
N PRO A 290 10.27 4.64 -6.01
CA PRO A 290 8.99 3.98 -6.26
C PRO A 290 8.19 4.66 -7.37
N ARG A 291 7.36 3.88 -8.07
CA ARG A 291 6.38 4.39 -9.04
C ARG A 291 5.00 3.78 -8.86
N GLU A 292 3.99 4.50 -9.29
CA GLU A 292 2.60 4.04 -9.35
C GLU A 292 2.01 4.31 -10.74
N LEU A 293 1.44 3.28 -11.37
CA LEU A 293 0.89 3.32 -12.71
C LEU A 293 -0.64 3.22 -12.66
N LYS A 294 -1.33 4.15 -13.33
CA LYS A 294 -2.78 4.09 -13.50
C LYS A 294 -3.16 4.25 -14.96
N ASN A 295 -4.08 3.42 -15.42
CA ASN A 295 -4.57 3.43 -16.80
C ASN A 295 -5.53 4.57 -17.14
N ASP A 296 -5.99 5.33 -16.13
CA ASP A 296 -6.98 6.40 -16.28
C ASP A 296 -6.50 7.66 -15.53
N PRO A 297 -6.45 8.83 -16.20
CA PRO A 297 -6.03 10.08 -15.57
C PRO A 297 -6.87 10.51 -14.37
N LYS A 298 -8.11 10.00 -14.20
CA LYS A 298 -8.95 10.29 -13.01
C LYS A 298 -8.33 9.83 -11.68
N TYR A 299 -7.37 8.89 -11.73
CA TYR A 299 -6.68 8.41 -10.54
C TYR A 299 -5.53 9.34 -10.09
N ASN A 300 -5.17 10.35 -10.88
CA ASN A 300 -4.23 11.41 -10.51
C ASN A 300 -4.89 12.40 -9.52
N ARG A 301 -5.20 11.90 -8.32
CA ARG A 301 -5.87 12.62 -7.22
C ARG A 301 -5.44 12.04 -5.89
N LYS A 302 -5.66 12.79 -4.81
CA LYS A 302 -5.27 12.44 -3.44
C LYS A 302 -5.67 11.02 -3.03
N SER A 303 -6.95 10.67 -3.16
CA SER A 303 -7.47 9.33 -2.81
C SER A 303 -7.19 8.24 -3.87
N GLY A 304 -6.21 8.43 -4.75
CA GLY A 304 -5.82 7.53 -5.82
C GLY A 304 -4.31 7.30 -5.83
N ALA A 305 -3.68 7.54 -6.98
CA ALA A 305 -2.26 7.26 -7.18
C ALA A 305 -1.33 7.96 -6.17
N TRP A 306 -1.78 9.06 -5.56
CA TRP A 306 -0.99 9.86 -4.63
C TRP A 306 -0.81 9.14 -3.29
N PHE A 307 -1.91 8.65 -2.71
CA PHE A 307 -1.86 7.81 -1.50
C PHE A 307 -1.27 6.43 -1.78
N ASP A 308 -1.48 5.86 -2.96
CA ASP A 308 -0.82 4.62 -3.36
C ASP A 308 0.70 4.77 -3.31
N LEU A 309 1.23 5.82 -3.96
CA LEU A 309 2.66 6.11 -3.94
C LEU A 309 3.18 6.49 -2.56
N GLY A 310 2.45 7.31 -1.80
CA GLY A 310 2.85 7.69 -0.44
C GLY A 310 2.92 6.49 0.52
N ARG A 311 2.06 5.49 0.34
CA ARG A 311 2.17 4.22 1.08
C ARG A 311 3.44 3.47 0.73
N TYR A 312 3.84 3.45 -0.54
CA TYR A 312 5.11 2.84 -0.91
C TYR A 312 6.30 3.61 -0.33
N ALA A 313 6.25 4.95 -0.36
CA ALA A 313 7.26 5.78 0.27
C ALA A 313 7.41 5.44 1.76
N ARG A 314 6.30 5.22 2.49
CA ARG A 314 6.33 4.75 3.89
C ARG A 314 7.10 3.45 4.03
N GLU A 315 6.77 2.43 3.25
CA GLU A 315 7.40 1.10 3.36
C GLU A 315 8.90 1.15 3.02
N VAL A 316 9.29 1.93 2.01
CA VAL A 316 10.69 2.07 1.64
C VAL A 316 11.48 2.87 2.69
N LEU A 317 10.95 4.01 3.18
CA LEU A 317 11.57 4.78 4.26
C LEU A 317 11.65 3.96 5.57
N ALA A 318 10.66 3.11 5.83
CA ALA A 318 10.70 2.17 6.95
C ALA A 318 11.69 1.01 6.75
N ALA A 319 12.11 0.71 5.51
CA ALA A 319 13.11 -0.29 5.18
C ALA A 319 14.54 0.29 5.08
N GLN A 320 14.70 1.56 4.66
CA GLN A 320 16.00 2.26 4.50
C GLN A 320 16.25 3.26 5.63
N ASP A 321 17.06 2.89 6.63
CA ASP A 321 17.23 3.69 7.86
C ASP A 321 18.03 4.96 7.64
N THR A 322 18.73 5.06 6.53
CA THR A 322 19.59 6.18 6.20
C THR A 322 18.94 7.13 5.21
N CYS A 323 17.65 6.96 4.89
CA CYS A 323 16.95 7.73 3.87
C CYS A 323 16.09 8.82 4.53
N CYS A 324 16.40 10.08 4.26
CA CYS A 324 15.73 11.26 4.82
C CYS A 324 14.44 11.61 4.06
N PHE A 325 14.45 11.44 2.74
CA PHE A 325 13.33 11.71 1.84
C PHE A 325 13.31 10.71 0.68
N MET A 326 12.20 10.64 -0.04
CA MET A 326 11.99 9.70 -1.13
C MET A 326 11.45 10.37 -2.37
N LEU A 327 12.19 10.26 -3.46
CA LEU A 327 11.68 10.65 -4.77
C LEU A 327 10.86 9.51 -5.38
N GLY A 328 9.83 9.87 -6.15
CA GLY A 328 9.00 8.91 -6.87
C GLY A 328 8.28 9.56 -8.04
N PHE A 329 7.54 8.74 -8.79
CA PHE A 329 6.67 9.28 -9.83
C PHE A 329 5.37 8.50 -9.99
N THR A 330 4.30 9.20 -10.37
CA THR A 330 3.05 8.58 -10.81
C THR A 330 2.90 8.75 -12.31
N LEU A 331 2.46 7.70 -13.01
CA LEU A 331 2.08 7.77 -14.43
C LEU A 331 0.61 7.38 -14.59
N CYS A 332 -0.24 8.39 -14.63
CA CYS A 332 -1.68 8.25 -14.81
C CYS A 332 -2.03 8.65 -16.25
N ARG A 333 -2.11 7.66 -17.15
CA ARG A 333 -2.24 7.79 -18.62
C ARG A 333 -2.65 9.19 -19.13
N PRO A 334 -1.85 9.83 -20.00
CA PRO A 334 -0.40 9.71 -20.22
C PRO A 334 0.41 10.67 -19.32
N TYR A 335 -0.16 11.12 -18.20
CA TYR A 335 0.42 12.18 -17.40
C TYR A 335 1.39 11.63 -16.37
N LEU A 336 2.64 12.08 -16.45
CA LEU A 336 3.66 11.84 -15.43
C LEU A 336 3.66 12.99 -14.44
N ARG A 337 3.85 12.68 -13.15
CA ARG A 337 4.05 13.65 -12.06
C ARG A 337 5.14 13.13 -11.14
N LEU A 338 6.08 14.00 -10.77
CA LEU A 338 7.17 13.71 -9.85
C LEU A 338 6.76 14.04 -8.42
N TRP A 339 7.35 13.31 -7.48
CA TRP A 339 7.01 13.35 -6.06
C TRP A 339 8.28 13.42 -5.23
N ASN A 340 8.23 14.19 -4.15
CA ASN A 340 9.10 14.02 -3.01
C ASN A 340 8.23 13.75 -1.77
N PHE A 341 8.56 12.69 -1.03
CA PHE A 341 8.02 12.40 0.29
C PHE A 341 9.13 12.54 1.32
N ASP A 342 8.99 13.50 2.22
CA ASP A 342 9.93 13.75 3.30
C ASP A 342 9.22 13.70 4.67
N ARG A 343 9.88 14.26 5.69
CA ARG A 343 9.38 14.24 7.06
C ARG A 343 8.31 15.30 7.34
N LEU A 344 8.06 16.20 6.39
CA LEU A 344 6.97 17.18 6.40
C LEU A 344 5.73 16.70 5.64
N GLY A 345 5.87 15.70 4.75
CA GLY A 345 4.75 15.12 4.02
C GLY A 345 5.10 14.86 2.56
N GLY A 346 4.16 15.12 1.65
CA GLY A 346 4.34 14.95 0.22
C GLY A 346 4.27 16.27 -0.55
N ILE A 347 5.18 16.46 -1.50
CA ILE A 347 5.15 17.57 -2.46
C ILE A 347 5.32 17.05 -3.89
N THR A 348 4.81 17.79 -4.88
CA THR A 348 4.78 17.30 -6.27
C THR A 348 5.17 18.35 -7.29
N SER A 349 5.80 17.93 -8.39
CA SER A 349 5.93 18.74 -9.61
C SER A 349 4.57 19.00 -10.25
N GLU A 350 4.50 19.92 -11.21
CA GLU A 350 3.41 19.90 -12.20
C GLU A 350 3.38 18.55 -12.95
N LYS A 351 2.19 18.14 -13.41
CA LYS A 351 2.06 16.98 -14.30
C LYS A 351 2.32 17.39 -15.75
N PHE A 352 2.95 16.52 -16.53
CA PHE A 352 3.14 16.72 -17.97
C PHE A 352 2.74 15.47 -18.75
N ASN A 353 2.37 15.65 -20.02
CA ASN A 353 2.04 14.54 -20.91
C ASN A 353 3.32 14.03 -21.58
N ILE A 354 3.72 12.81 -21.28
CA ILE A 354 4.98 12.24 -21.79
C ILE A 354 5.02 12.14 -23.32
N ASN A 355 3.86 12.07 -23.98
CA ASN A 355 3.74 12.00 -25.44
C ASN A 355 3.76 13.38 -26.10
N GLN A 356 3.72 14.47 -25.33
CA GLN A 356 3.83 15.84 -25.83
C GLN A 356 5.14 16.50 -25.42
N ASP A 357 5.72 16.06 -24.30
CA ASP A 357 6.98 16.55 -23.77
C ASP A 357 7.97 15.40 -23.60
N GLY A 358 8.49 14.94 -24.74
CA GLY A 358 9.51 13.90 -24.79
C GLY A 358 10.79 14.30 -24.06
N LEU A 359 11.17 15.59 -24.10
CA LEU A 359 12.40 16.09 -23.46
C LEU A 359 12.33 15.95 -21.94
N GLN A 360 11.21 16.36 -21.34
CA GLN A 360 11.01 16.23 -19.90
C GLN A 360 10.98 14.75 -19.49
N PHE A 361 10.37 13.87 -20.30
CA PHE A 361 10.38 12.43 -20.02
C PHE A 361 11.80 11.85 -20.04
N VAL A 362 12.60 12.15 -21.08
CA VAL A 362 14.01 11.71 -21.18
C VAL A 362 14.82 12.25 -20.00
N SER A 363 14.67 13.53 -19.69
CA SER A 363 15.39 14.19 -18.59
C SER A 363 15.09 13.55 -17.23
N VAL A 364 13.82 13.20 -16.98
CA VAL A 364 13.40 12.50 -15.75
C VAL A 364 14.00 11.10 -15.67
N VAL A 365 13.93 10.33 -16.75
CA VAL A 365 14.45 8.96 -16.79
C VAL A 365 15.96 8.95 -16.56
N LEU A 366 16.70 9.75 -17.31
CA LEU A 366 18.15 9.84 -17.19
C LEU A 366 18.55 10.44 -15.83
N GLY A 367 17.81 11.42 -15.34
CA GLY A 367 18.04 11.99 -14.02
C GLY A 367 17.97 10.95 -12.91
N PHE A 368 16.91 10.15 -12.82
CA PHE A 368 16.82 9.10 -11.80
C PHE A 368 17.90 8.02 -11.94
N LEU A 369 18.38 7.77 -13.17
CA LEU A 369 19.46 6.83 -13.44
C LEU A 369 20.84 7.36 -13.02
N LEU A 370 21.01 8.69 -12.91
CA LEU A 370 22.28 9.36 -12.64
C LEU A 370 22.37 9.97 -11.24
N MET A 371 21.24 10.17 -10.56
CA MET A 371 21.22 10.73 -9.21
C MET A 371 22.14 9.93 -8.29
N SER A 372 22.98 10.63 -7.55
CA SER A 372 23.75 10.04 -6.46
C SER A 372 22.83 9.55 -5.34
N ARG A 373 23.36 8.73 -4.42
CA ARG A 373 22.63 8.34 -3.21
C ARG A 373 22.15 9.55 -2.41
N GLU A 374 22.97 10.59 -2.29
CA GLU A 374 22.59 11.82 -1.60
C GLU A 374 21.39 12.50 -2.27
N GLN A 375 21.39 12.61 -3.61
CA GLN A 375 20.26 13.17 -4.37
C GLN A 375 18.99 12.29 -4.30
N LEU A 376 19.14 10.99 -4.08
CA LEU A 376 18.04 10.06 -3.81
C LEU A 376 17.56 10.08 -2.36
N GLY A 377 18.15 10.93 -1.52
CA GLY A 377 17.72 11.16 -0.14
C GLY A 377 18.46 10.36 0.92
N PHE A 378 19.52 9.63 0.57
CA PHE A 378 20.37 8.99 1.56
C PHE A 378 21.25 10.03 2.28
N ASP A 379 21.24 9.99 3.61
CA ASP A 379 22.03 10.86 4.47
C ASP A 379 23.54 10.64 4.22
N PRO A 380 24.28 11.65 3.73
CA PRO A 380 25.70 11.52 3.44
C PRO A 380 26.57 11.39 4.70
N THR A 381 26.04 11.68 5.90
CA THR A 381 26.75 11.49 7.17
C THR A 381 26.83 10.01 7.57
N ILE A 382 25.98 9.14 6.99
CA ILE A 382 25.94 7.71 7.26
C ILE A 382 26.59 6.95 6.10
N VAL A 383 27.82 6.52 6.31
CA VAL A 383 28.62 5.84 5.29
C VAL A 383 28.45 4.32 5.42
N ALA A 384 28.19 3.67 4.29
CA ALA A 384 28.19 2.21 4.17
C ALA A 384 29.36 1.77 3.29
N THR A 385 30.35 1.09 3.87
CA THR A 385 31.52 0.55 3.15
C THR A 385 31.66 -0.95 3.42
N GLY A 386 31.46 -1.76 2.39
CA GLY A 386 31.50 -3.22 2.51
C GLY A 386 30.41 -3.72 3.47
N THR A 387 30.81 -4.34 4.57
CA THR A 387 29.88 -4.83 5.61
C THR A 387 29.70 -3.85 6.76
N GLU A 388 30.47 -2.76 6.78
CA GLU A 388 30.47 -1.80 7.87
C GLU A 388 29.64 -0.57 7.53
N ARG A 389 28.95 -0.06 8.55
CA ARG A 389 28.24 1.21 8.50
C ARG A 389 28.72 2.07 9.65
N TYR A 390 29.01 3.32 9.38
CA TYR A 390 29.41 4.25 10.43
C TYR A 390 28.89 5.66 10.17
N ILE A 391 28.85 6.45 11.24
CA ILE A 391 28.56 7.88 11.19
C ILE A 391 29.87 8.60 11.47
N GLU A 392 30.27 9.52 10.58
CA GLU A 392 31.42 10.40 10.83
C GLU A 392 30.93 11.67 11.51
N ILE A 393 31.44 11.96 12.70
CA ILE A 393 31.12 13.16 13.46
C ILE A 393 32.41 13.93 13.77
N GLU A 394 32.29 15.23 13.98
CA GLU A 394 33.37 16.05 14.50
C GLU A 394 33.05 16.48 15.94
N LYS A 395 33.91 16.07 16.87
CA LYS A 395 33.78 16.39 18.29
C LYS A 395 35.09 16.98 18.79
N ASN A 396 35.03 18.19 19.36
CA ASN A 396 36.20 18.91 19.87
C ASN A 396 37.33 19.06 18.83
N GLY A 397 36.99 19.26 17.55
CA GLY A 397 37.96 19.38 16.46
C GLY A 397 38.60 18.07 16.01
N THR A 398 38.13 16.93 16.52
CA THR A 398 38.60 15.59 16.12
C THR A 398 37.46 14.86 15.42
N LYS A 399 37.79 14.23 14.28
CA LYS A 399 36.86 13.33 13.60
C LYS A 399 36.78 12.00 14.33
N GLU A 400 35.59 11.57 14.67
CA GLU A 400 35.30 10.28 15.29
C GLU A 400 34.34 9.50 14.38
N ARG A 401 34.47 8.17 14.38
CA ARG A 401 33.54 7.28 13.68
C ARG A 401 32.75 6.47 14.69
N LEU A 402 31.43 6.53 14.56
CA LEU A 402 30.50 5.72 15.33
C LEU A 402 30.09 4.51 14.49
N ILE A 403 30.60 3.34 14.82
CA ILE A 403 30.32 2.11 14.07
C ILE A 403 28.94 1.60 14.44
N ILE A 404 28.02 1.56 13.48
CA ILE A 404 26.65 1.06 13.64
C ILE A 404 26.66 -0.47 13.50
N TYR A 405 26.19 -1.17 14.53
CA TYR A 405 26.11 -2.63 14.53
C TYR A 405 24.70 -3.19 14.77
N GLY A 406 23.69 -2.33 14.94
CA GLY A 406 22.31 -2.77 15.02
C GLY A 406 21.30 -1.63 15.05
N ILE A 407 20.05 -1.94 14.70
CA ILE A 407 18.91 -1.03 14.81
C ILE A 407 18.20 -1.34 16.14
N VAL A 408 17.97 -0.31 16.96
CA VAL A 408 17.19 -0.39 18.22
C VAL A 408 15.70 -0.25 17.90
N GLY A 409 15.36 0.72 17.07
CA GLY A 409 13.98 0.99 16.68
C GLY A 409 13.92 2.03 15.57
N ARG A 410 12.81 2.01 14.82
CA ARG A 410 12.52 2.97 13.76
C ARG A 410 11.05 3.31 13.77
N ALA A 411 10.72 4.59 13.65
CA ALA A 411 9.36 5.02 13.43
C ALA A 411 8.90 4.61 12.02
N HIS A 412 7.76 3.94 11.93
CA HIS A 412 7.18 3.47 10.67
C HIS A 412 6.23 4.53 10.08
N CYS A 413 6.77 5.71 9.77
CA CYS A 413 6.03 6.85 9.22
C CYS A 413 6.85 7.60 8.15
N VAL A 414 6.15 8.28 7.24
CA VAL A 414 6.67 9.26 6.29
C VAL A 414 6.92 10.57 7.02
N ALA A 415 5.84 11.23 7.46
CA ALA A 415 5.90 12.53 8.12
C ALA A 415 5.94 12.43 9.65
N GLY A 416 6.52 13.46 10.29
CA GLY A 416 6.77 13.54 11.73
C GLY A 416 8.25 13.42 12.06
N ARG A 417 8.58 13.06 13.31
CA ARG A 417 9.99 12.99 13.74
C ARG A 417 10.80 11.90 13.06
N ALA A 418 10.12 10.86 12.55
CA ALA A 418 10.71 9.71 11.86
C ALA A 418 11.96 9.13 12.56
N THR A 419 11.94 9.07 13.89
CA THR A 419 13.11 8.73 14.68
C THR A 419 13.66 7.34 14.35
N THR A 420 14.97 7.27 14.12
CA THR A 420 15.73 6.03 14.04
C THR A 420 16.76 5.98 15.15
N CYS A 421 16.77 4.88 15.90
CA CYS A 421 17.76 4.63 16.94
C CYS A 421 18.64 3.45 16.53
N TRP A 422 19.96 3.63 16.58
CA TRP A 422 20.95 2.60 16.32
C TRP A 422 21.77 2.28 17.57
N LYS A 423 22.28 1.05 17.63
CA LYS A 423 23.38 0.69 18.51
C LYS A 423 24.68 0.98 17.79
N ALA A 424 25.56 1.72 18.46
CA ALA A 424 26.87 2.07 17.93
C ALA A 424 27.96 1.95 19.01
N TYR A 425 29.22 2.04 18.61
CA TYR A 425 30.35 2.27 19.49
C TYR A 425 31.36 3.17 18.76
N CYS A 426 32.22 3.87 19.51
CA CYS A 426 33.28 4.68 18.89
C CYS A 426 34.40 3.77 18.39
N GLU A 427 34.83 3.93 17.14
CA GLU A 427 35.90 3.14 16.51
C GLU A 427 37.20 3.15 17.32
N THR A 428 37.49 4.28 17.98
CA THR A 428 38.70 4.47 18.79
C THR A 428 38.58 3.97 20.23
N ASP A 429 37.38 3.57 20.66
CA ASP A 429 37.15 3.00 21.99
C ASP A 429 37.43 1.49 21.97
N GLU A 430 38.59 1.10 22.48
CA GLU A 430 38.99 -0.31 22.60
C GLU A 430 38.00 -1.15 23.44
N SER A 431 37.26 -0.53 24.36
CA SER A 431 36.26 -1.22 25.18
C SER A 431 34.94 -1.46 24.44
N GLN A 432 34.76 -0.84 23.26
CA GLN A 432 33.53 -0.85 22.47
C GLN A 432 32.29 -0.56 23.33
N THR A 433 32.38 0.47 24.19
CA THR A 433 31.27 0.86 25.07
C THR A 433 30.01 1.10 24.22
N PRO A 434 28.91 0.39 24.51
CA PRO A 434 27.68 0.55 23.72
C PRO A 434 27.10 1.96 23.84
N LEU A 435 26.88 2.58 22.69
CA LEU A 435 26.20 3.86 22.51
C LEU A 435 24.86 3.65 21.80
N VAL A 436 23.95 4.58 22.01
CA VAL A 436 22.73 4.70 21.20
C VAL A 436 22.82 5.99 20.41
N VAL A 437 22.82 5.89 19.09
CA VAL A 437 22.64 7.05 18.22
C VAL A 437 21.16 7.19 17.95
N LYS A 438 20.63 8.39 18.17
CA LYS A 438 19.25 8.73 17.86
C LYS A 438 19.26 9.82 16.80
N ASP A 439 18.80 9.46 15.63
CA ASP A 439 18.54 10.40 14.54
C ASP A 439 17.04 10.69 14.48
N SER A 440 16.70 11.96 14.38
CA SER A 440 15.31 12.41 14.33
C SER A 440 15.20 13.76 13.65
N TRP A 441 14.15 13.90 12.85
CA TRP A 441 13.75 15.17 12.31
C TRP A 441 13.13 16.04 13.40
N GLN A 442 13.69 17.22 13.61
CA GLN A 442 13.32 18.11 14.71
C GLN A 442 12.65 19.38 14.15
N TYR A 443 11.42 19.64 14.59
CA TYR A 443 10.77 20.92 14.33
C TYR A 443 11.53 22.05 15.03
N PRO A 444 11.81 23.19 14.37
CA PRO A 444 12.53 24.31 14.99
C PRO A 444 11.91 24.83 16.28
N GLU A 445 10.58 24.66 16.45
CA GLU A 445 9.83 25.11 17.62
C GLU A 445 9.98 24.18 18.84
N ARG A 446 10.60 23.00 18.68
CA ARG A 446 10.78 22.00 19.74
C ARG A 446 12.20 22.07 20.30
N ILE A 447 12.32 22.02 21.63
CA ILE A 447 13.61 21.92 22.34
C ILE A 447 14.31 20.63 21.93
N GLU A 448 15.63 20.70 21.74
CA GLU A 448 16.46 19.56 21.40
C GLU A 448 16.38 18.48 22.51
N GLU A 449 15.86 17.30 22.17
CA GLU A 449 15.67 16.23 23.15
C GLU A 449 17.01 15.73 23.73
N GLY A 450 18.13 16.01 23.06
CA GLY A 450 19.48 15.66 23.53
C GLY A 450 19.88 16.36 24.83
N GLU A 451 19.36 17.57 25.12
CA GLU A 451 19.65 18.27 26.38
C GLU A 451 18.97 17.63 27.60
N LEU A 452 18.02 16.72 27.39
CA LEU A 452 17.30 16.00 28.45
C LEU A 452 17.95 14.66 28.82
N LEU A 453 18.87 14.15 27.99
CA LEU A 453 19.59 12.88 28.18
C LEU A 453 20.92 13.14 28.88
#